data_AF-A0A814KF25-F1
#
_entry.id   AF-A0A814KF25-F1
#
_cell.length_a   1.000
_cell.length_b   1.000
_cell.length_c   1.000
_cell.angle_alpha   90.00
_cell.angle_beta   90.00
_cell.angle_gamma   90.00
#
_symmetry.space_group_name_H-M   'P 1'
#
loop_
_entity.id
_entity.type
_entity.pdbx_description
1 polymer ?
#
loop_
_entity_poly.entity_id
_entity_poly.type
_entity_poly.pdbx_seq_one_letter_code
_entity_poly.pdbx_strand_id
1 'polypeptide(L)'
;MTHEEEYKFLACICVRTMTLPVGRGIFNLHTINPILTEPVVIPELNLKGKSLTKKTTIELRRVEVPTNKTYWPLFHNGVAAGLTINAQAKDLSNSWIKSHMAKNFELTNEQAGFLYGLGLTGHLSNFSMLNIYDALTRRHDLTNIAILLGLAASKISSMDLSVTRLMSIHM
;
A
#
# COMPACT_ATOMS: atom_id res chain seq x y z
N MET A 1 5.24 12.29 -34.46
CA MET A 1 5.13 11.16 -33.54
C MET A 1 3.92 10.33 -33.95
N THR A 2 4.14 9.08 -34.35
CA THR A 2 3.05 8.14 -34.69
C THR A 2 2.30 7.72 -33.43
N HIS A 3 1.08 7.17 -33.56
CA HIS A 3 0.33 6.69 -32.40
C HIS A 3 1.13 5.66 -31.58
N GLU A 4 1.83 4.76 -32.26
CA GLU A 4 2.65 3.70 -31.65
C GLU A 4 3.85 4.27 -30.86
N GLU A 5 4.50 5.32 -31.37
CA GLU A 5 5.58 6.01 -30.66
C GLU A 5 5.07 6.68 -29.37
N GLU A 6 3.86 7.26 -29.39
CA GLU A 6 3.24 7.84 -28.19
C GLU A 6 3.00 6.78 -27.10
N TYR A 7 2.54 5.58 -27.49
CA TYR A 7 2.33 4.46 -26.56
C TYR A 7 3.64 3.95 -25.96
N LYS A 8 4.68 3.73 -26.80
CA LYS A 8 6.00 3.28 -26.32
C LYS A 8 6.63 4.30 -25.37
N PHE A 9 6.50 5.58 -25.68
CA PHE A 9 6.98 6.66 -24.81
C PHE A 9 6.21 6.69 -23.48
N LEU A 10 4.87 6.58 -23.51
CA LEU A 10 4.06 6.49 -22.30
C LEU A 10 4.43 5.28 -21.45
N ALA A 11 4.68 4.11 -22.06
CA ALA A 11 5.08 2.91 -21.33
C ALA A 11 6.39 3.13 -20.56
N CYS A 12 7.39 3.78 -21.19
CA CYS A 12 8.65 4.15 -20.53
C CYS A 12 8.41 5.11 -19.34
N ILE A 13 7.56 6.13 -19.52
CA ILE A 13 7.18 7.04 -18.43
C ILE A 13 6.48 6.28 -17.31
N CYS A 14 5.57 5.36 -17.63
CA CYS A 14 4.83 4.59 -16.62
C CYS A 14 5.74 3.71 -15.76
N VAL A 15 6.76 3.06 -16.36
CA VAL A 15 7.76 2.30 -15.61
C VAL A 15 8.46 3.20 -14.59
N ARG A 16 8.84 4.42 -14.98
CA ARG A 16 9.40 5.41 -14.05
C ARG A 16 8.37 5.84 -13.00
N THR A 17 7.13 6.13 -13.39
CA THR A 17 6.06 6.57 -12.45
C THR A 17 5.77 5.50 -11.39
N MET A 18 5.82 4.23 -11.76
CA MET A 18 5.61 3.10 -10.86
C MET A 18 6.64 3.01 -9.72
N THR A 19 7.84 3.60 -9.86
CA THR A 19 8.87 3.61 -8.81
C THR A 19 8.78 4.83 -7.88
N LEU A 20 8.07 5.89 -8.30
CA LEU A 20 7.95 7.14 -7.54
C LEU A 20 7.32 6.98 -6.14
N PRO A 21 6.35 6.07 -5.90
CA PRO A 21 5.79 5.88 -4.56
C PRO A 21 6.83 5.65 -3.47
N VAL A 22 7.91 4.90 -3.77
CA VAL A 22 8.96 4.61 -2.78
C VAL A 22 9.65 5.90 -2.32
N GLY A 23 10.08 6.73 -3.27
CA GLY A 23 10.69 8.03 -2.97
C GLY A 23 9.72 8.98 -2.27
N ARG A 24 8.45 8.99 -2.68
CA ARG A 24 7.40 9.79 -2.03
C ARG A 24 7.20 9.39 -0.56
N GLY A 25 7.22 8.10 -0.26
CA GLY A 25 7.07 7.60 1.12
C GLY A 25 8.20 8.06 2.03
N ILE A 26 9.44 8.03 1.54
CA ILE A 26 10.61 8.54 2.27
C ILE A 26 10.50 10.06 2.47
N PHE A 27 10.14 10.79 1.41
CA PHE A 27 10.06 12.24 1.42
C PHE A 27 9.02 12.77 2.42
N ASN A 28 7.88 12.09 2.57
CA ASN A 28 6.78 12.49 3.44
C ASN A 28 6.72 11.71 4.76
N LEU A 29 7.80 11.05 5.19
CA LEU A 29 7.81 10.22 6.39
C LEU A 29 7.41 11.01 7.64
N HIS A 30 6.42 10.50 8.39
CA HIS A 30 5.94 11.05 9.67
C HIS A 30 5.43 12.51 9.62
N THR A 31 4.86 12.94 8.49
CA THR A 31 4.43 14.33 8.29
C THR A 31 2.99 14.63 8.71
N ILE A 32 2.14 13.61 8.91
CA ILE A 32 0.69 13.77 9.14
C ILE A 32 0.28 13.18 10.49
N ASN A 33 -0.49 13.96 11.24
CA ASN A 33 -1.29 13.45 12.36
C ASN A 33 -2.73 13.24 11.86
N PRO A 34 -3.21 11.98 11.72
CA PRO A 34 -4.51 11.72 11.13
C PRO A 34 -5.66 12.16 12.04
N ILE A 35 -6.74 12.62 11.42
CA ILE A 35 -8.01 12.89 12.10
C ILE A 35 -8.77 11.57 12.22
N LEU A 36 -9.12 11.14 13.43
CA LEU A 36 -9.72 9.81 13.68
C LEU A 36 -11.06 9.57 12.98
N THR A 37 -11.77 10.65 12.63
CA THR A 37 -13.07 10.58 11.94
C THR A 37 -12.94 10.48 10.42
N GLU A 38 -11.74 10.69 9.87
CA GLU A 38 -11.49 10.73 8.44
C GLU A 38 -10.55 9.60 8.00
N PRO A 39 -10.83 8.92 6.88
CA PRO A 39 -9.90 7.95 6.34
C PRO A 39 -8.69 8.65 5.73
N VAL A 40 -7.51 8.04 5.89
CA VAL A 40 -6.31 8.51 5.21
C VAL A 40 -6.45 8.21 3.73
N VAL A 41 -6.35 9.26 2.91
CA VAL A 41 -6.49 9.14 1.47
C VAL A 41 -5.18 8.61 0.87
N ILE A 42 -5.27 7.47 0.19
CA ILE A 42 -4.18 6.98 -0.66
C ILE A 42 -4.30 7.70 -2.01
N PRO A 43 -3.32 8.50 -2.44
CA PRO A 43 -3.40 9.22 -3.71
C PRO A 43 -3.36 8.25 -4.90
N GLU A 44 -4.15 8.47 -5.94
CA GLU A 44 -4.20 7.60 -7.12
C GLU A 44 -2.84 7.50 -7.84
N LEU A 45 -2.40 6.28 -8.13
CA LEU A 45 -1.25 6.04 -9.02
C LEU A 45 -1.68 6.14 -10.49
N ASN A 46 -1.71 7.36 -11.01
CA ASN A 46 -2.16 7.62 -12.38
C ASN A 46 -1.07 7.25 -13.42
N LEU A 47 -1.40 6.32 -14.32
CA LEU A 47 -0.55 5.84 -15.41
C LEU A 47 -1.04 6.29 -16.80
N LYS A 48 -1.89 7.31 -16.85
CA LYS A 48 -2.41 7.88 -18.09
C LYS A 48 -1.48 8.99 -18.60
N GLY A 49 -1.36 9.09 -19.92
CA GLY A 49 -0.64 10.15 -20.60
C GLY A 49 -1.59 11.16 -21.25
N LYS A 50 -1.08 12.36 -21.57
CA LYS A 50 -1.80 13.34 -22.38
C LYS A 50 -1.01 13.59 -23.67
N SER A 51 -1.62 13.33 -24.82
CA SER A 51 -1.02 13.67 -26.12
C SER A 51 -1.06 15.19 -26.30
N LEU A 52 0.10 15.81 -26.53
CA LEU A 52 0.18 17.24 -26.82
C LEU A 52 -0.31 17.58 -28.22
N THR A 53 -0.17 16.65 -29.16
CA THR A 53 -0.57 16.83 -30.56
C THR A 53 -2.07 16.65 -30.73
N LYS A 54 -2.64 15.60 -30.14
CA LYS A 54 -4.06 15.26 -30.28
C LYS A 54 -4.93 15.84 -29.17
N LYS A 55 -4.33 16.36 -28.09
CA LYS A 55 -5.00 16.84 -26.87
C LYS A 55 -5.91 15.80 -26.22
N THR A 56 -5.68 14.51 -26.51
CA THR A 56 -6.42 13.38 -25.96
C THR A 56 -5.63 12.66 -24.87
N THR A 57 -6.35 11.97 -23.99
CA THR A 57 -5.74 11.06 -23.00
C THR A 57 -5.34 9.76 -23.69
N ILE A 58 -4.12 9.30 -23.38
CA ILE A 58 -3.58 8.01 -23.83
C ILE A 58 -3.54 7.09 -22.62
N GLU A 59 -4.06 5.87 -22.76
CA GLU A 59 -4.03 4.84 -21.72
C GLU A 59 -3.35 3.59 -22.25
N LEU A 60 -2.46 2.99 -21.47
CA LEU A 60 -1.83 1.72 -21.86
C LEU A 60 -2.88 0.62 -21.93
N ARG A 61 -2.89 -0.14 -23.03
CA ARG A 61 -3.81 -1.27 -23.19
C ARG A 61 -3.38 -2.41 -22.27
N ARG A 62 -4.34 -3.15 -21.70
CA ARG A 62 -4.09 -4.34 -20.84
C ARG A 62 -3.20 -5.41 -21.50
N VAL A 63 -3.14 -5.43 -22.83
CA VAL A 63 -2.31 -6.37 -23.61
C VAL A 63 -0.80 -6.03 -23.50
N GLU A 64 -0.45 -4.76 -23.29
CA GLU A 64 0.94 -4.28 -23.25
C GLU A 64 1.54 -4.32 -21.84
N VAL A 65 0.69 -4.23 -20.81
CA VAL A 65 1.07 -4.32 -19.40
C VAL A 65 0.17 -5.34 -18.73
N PRO A 66 0.65 -6.58 -18.53
CA PRO A 66 -0.12 -7.57 -17.78
C PRO A 66 -0.48 -7.02 -16.40
N THR A 67 -1.70 -7.35 -15.94
CA THR A 67 -2.32 -6.76 -14.75
C THR A 67 -1.49 -6.92 -13.48
N ASN A 68 -0.67 -7.96 -13.40
CA ASN A 68 0.25 -8.21 -12.29
C ASN A 68 1.36 -7.15 -12.16
N LYS A 69 1.71 -6.41 -13.22
CA LYS A 69 2.79 -5.41 -13.19
C LYS A 69 2.41 -4.18 -12.37
N THR A 70 1.14 -3.93 -12.10
CA THR A 70 0.69 -2.81 -11.25
C THR A 70 0.57 -3.19 -9.77
N TYR A 71 0.67 -4.48 -9.41
CA TYR A 71 0.44 -4.93 -8.04
C TYR A 71 1.43 -4.33 -7.05
N TRP A 72 2.73 -4.47 -7.33
CA TRP A 72 3.79 -3.89 -6.50
C TRP A 72 3.80 -2.36 -6.51
N PRO A 73 3.65 -1.66 -7.64
CA PRO A 73 3.52 -0.21 -7.65
C PRO A 73 2.35 0.32 -6.80
N LEU A 74 1.18 -0.33 -6.87
CA LEU A 74 0.02 0.00 -6.04
C LEU A 74 0.29 -0.30 -4.56
N PHE A 75 0.93 -1.44 -4.28
CA PHE A 75 1.38 -1.76 -2.93
C PHE A 75 2.30 -0.67 -2.36
N HIS A 76 3.35 -0.28 -3.08
CA HIS A 76 4.25 0.80 -2.67
C HIS A 76 3.53 2.15 -2.54
N ASN A 77 2.51 2.40 -3.37
CA ASN A 77 1.64 3.58 -3.26
C ASN A 77 0.91 3.63 -1.92
N GLY A 78 0.35 2.50 -1.50
CA GLY A 78 -0.22 2.32 -0.17
C GLY A 78 0.79 2.52 0.95
N VAL A 79 1.96 1.87 0.87
CA VAL A 79 3.04 1.99 1.87
C VAL A 79 3.42 3.46 2.06
N ALA A 80 3.60 4.18 0.95
CA ALA A 80 3.97 5.58 0.99
C ALA A 80 2.90 6.46 1.66
N ALA A 81 1.61 6.13 1.52
CA ALA A 81 0.55 6.82 2.26
C ALA A 81 0.60 6.46 3.77
N GLY A 82 0.82 5.19 4.11
CA GLY A 82 0.93 4.74 5.50
C GLY A 82 2.13 5.33 6.25
N LEU A 83 3.27 5.50 5.57
CA LEU A 83 4.48 6.11 6.14
C LEU A 83 4.32 7.60 6.46
N THR A 84 3.32 8.28 5.89
CA THR A 84 3.06 9.68 6.24
C THR A 84 2.55 9.85 7.67
N ILE A 85 1.97 8.80 8.25
CA ILE A 85 1.44 8.84 9.61
C ILE A 85 2.59 8.99 10.59
N ASN A 86 2.50 10.02 11.42
CA ASN A 86 3.50 10.29 12.45
C ASN A 86 3.56 9.12 13.44
N ALA A 87 4.75 8.58 13.71
CA ALA A 87 4.98 7.51 14.69
C ALA A 87 4.55 7.90 16.12
N GLN A 88 4.41 9.18 16.42
CA GLN A 88 3.92 9.69 17.70
C GLN A 88 2.40 9.89 17.72
N ALA A 89 1.69 9.59 16.64
CA ALA A 89 0.24 9.67 16.60
C ALA A 89 -0.36 8.69 17.63
N LYS A 90 -1.10 9.24 18.58
CA LYS A 90 -1.78 8.46 19.61
C LYS A 90 -3.19 8.11 19.15
N ASP A 91 -3.79 7.13 19.81
CA ASP A 91 -5.22 6.80 19.67
C ASP A 91 -5.65 6.23 18.31
N LEU A 92 -4.70 5.71 17.51
CA LEU A 92 -5.00 4.85 16.37
C LEU A 92 -5.52 3.50 16.88
N SER A 93 -6.83 3.47 17.12
CA SER A 93 -7.54 2.33 17.65
C SER A 93 -7.64 1.17 16.65
N ASN A 94 -7.88 -0.03 17.16
CA ASN A 94 -8.13 -1.23 16.34
C ASN A 94 -9.27 -1.01 15.32
N SER A 95 -10.32 -0.27 15.69
CA SER A 95 -11.44 0.05 14.78
C SER A 95 -11.03 1.01 13.67
N TRP A 96 -10.17 1.99 13.96
CA TRP A 96 -9.62 2.90 12.96
C TRP A 96 -8.72 2.17 11.96
N ILE A 97 -7.86 1.26 12.42
CA ILE A 97 -7.05 0.43 11.49
C ILE A 97 -7.99 -0.45 10.63
N LYS A 98 -9.00 -1.06 11.26
CA LYS A 98 -9.99 -1.91 10.57
C LYS A 98 -10.79 -1.15 9.51
N SER A 99 -11.09 0.13 9.70
CA SER A 99 -11.84 0.91 8.71
C SER A 99 -11.10 1.08 7.38
N HIS A 100 -9.77 0.94 7.39
CA HIS A 100 -8.93 1.01 6.19
C HIS A 100 -8.77 -0.35 5.49
N MET A 101 -9.05 -1.47 6.17
CA MET A 101 -8.86 -2.82 5.61
C MET A 101 -9.91 -3.24 4.59
N ALA A 102 -11.20 -2.96 4.79
CA ALA A 102 -12.22 -3.17 3.76
C ALA A 102 -13.60 -2.71 4.25
N LYS A 103 -14.36 -2.13 3.33
CA LYS A 103 -15.82 -2.08 3.40
C LYS A 103 -16.50 -3.15 2.52
N ASN A 104 -15.81 -3.71 1.51
CA ASN A 104 -16.41 -4.50 0.41
C ASN A 104 -15.70 -5.84 0.12
N PHE A 105 -15.42 -6.66 1.14
CA PHE A 105 -14.91 -8.05 1.05
C PHE A 105 -13.57 -8.32 0.32
N GLU A 106 -13.09 -7.44 -0.57
CA GLU A 106 -11.79 -7.56 -1.25
C GLU A 106 -10.82 -6.48 -0.78
N LEU A 107 -9.64 -6.92 -0.33
CA LEU A 107 -8.52 -6.04 0.03
C LEU A 107 -7.76 -5.65 -1.24
N THR A 108 -7.58 -4.35 -1.46
CA THR A 108 -6.76 -3.85 -2.57
C THR A 108 -5.27 -3.92 -2.24
N ASN A 109 -4.43 -3.96 -3.29
CA ASN A 109 -2.96 -3.88 -3.15
C ASN A 109 -2.52 -2.61 -2.40
N GLU A 110 -3.21 -1.49 -2.61
CA GLU A 110 -2.92 -0.23 -1.93
C GLU A 110 -3.26 -0.30 -0.44
N GLN A 111 -4.39 -0.91 -0.07
CA GLN A 111 -4.74 -1.11 1.34
C GLN A 111 -3.74 -2.05 2.03
N ALA A 112 -3.31 -3.12 1.36
CA ALA A 112 -2.25 -4.00 1.85
C ALA A 112 -0.96 -3.20 2.11
N GLY A 113 -0.53 -2.37 1.17
CA GLY A 113 0.62 -1.49 1.35
C GLY A 113 0.45 -0.51 2.51
N PHE A 114 -0.72 0.12 2.62
CA PHE A 114 -1.02 1.06 3.70
C PHE A 114 -0.86 0.43 5.09
N LEU A 115 -1.37 -0.80 5.25
CA LEU A 115 -1.19 -1.57 6.49
C LEU A 115 0.27 -1.87 6.80
N TYR A 116 1.07 -2.19 5.78
CA TYR A 116 2.50 -2.37 5.99
C TYR A 116 3.16 -1.08 6.47
N GLY A 117 2.80 0.07 5.91
CA GLY A 117 3.24 1.38 6.38
C GLY A 117 2.86 1.67 7.84
N LEU A 118 1.65 1.28 8.26
CA LEU A 118 1.23 1.35 9.67
C LEU A 118 2.05 0.41 10.58
N GLY A 119 2.46 -0.75 10.06
CA GLY A 119 3.35 -1.67 10.76
C GLY A 119 4.76 -1.10 10.97
N LEU A 120 5.31 -0.44 9.96
CA LEU A 120 6.62 0.22 10.04
C LEU A 120 6.63 1.42 11.00
N THR A 121 5.50 2.13 11.11
CA THR A 121 5.35 3.25 12.05
C THR A 121 4.97 2.80 13.48
N GLY A 122 4.83 1.49 13.71
CA GLY A 122 4.57 0.90 15.03
C GLY A 122 3.09 0.80 15.44
N HIS A 123 2.18 1.34 14.63
CA HIS A 123 0.75 1.42 14.96
C HIS A 123 0.02 0.07 14.80
N LEU A 124 0.56 -0.87 14.03
CA LEU A 124 -0.03 -2.20 13.89
C LEU A 124 0.04 -3.02 15.18
N SER A 125 0.85 -2.61 16.15
CA SER A 125 0.89 -3.21 17.50
C SER A 125 -0.44 -3.10 18.27
N ASN A 126 -1.29 -2.14 17.91
CA ASN A 126 -2.63 -1.93 18.50
C ASN A 126 -3.73 -2.75 17.81
N PHE A 127 -3.39 -3.46 16.72
CA PHE A 127 -4.35 -4.21 15.93
C PHE A 127 -4.62 -5.58 16.57
N SER A 128 -5.90 -5.98 16.65
CA SER A 128 -6.26 -7.21 17.36
C SER A 128 -5.83 -8.46 16.58
N MET A 129 -5.32 -9.46 17.31
CA MET A 129 -4.92 -10.75 16.72
C MET A 129 -6.07 -11.39 15.93
N LEU A 130 -7.32 -11.26 16.37
CA LEU A 130 -8.48 -11.75 15.62
C LEU A 130 -8.57 -11.11 14.23
N ASN A 131 -8.43 -9.79 14.12
CA ASN A 131 -8.49 -9.11 12.83
C ASN A 131 -7.26 -9.46 11.95
N ILE A 132 -6.10 -9.70 12.58
CA ILE A 132 -4.89 -10.19 11.89
C ILE A 132 -5.17 -11.56 11.26
N TYR A 133 -5.70 -12.51 12.03
CA TYR A 133 -6.06 -13.83 11.52
C TYR A 133 -7.12 -13.74 10.41
N ASP A 134 -8.16 -12.91 10.58
CA ASP A 134 -9.19 -12.70 9.55
C ASP A 134 -8.62 -12.11 8.25
N ALA A 135 -7.62 -11.24 8.34
CA ALA A 135 -6.97 -10.70 7.16
C ALA A 135 -6.08 -11.75 6.45
N LEU A 136 -5.40 -12.60 7.21
CA LEU A 136 -4.52 -13.66 6.67
C LEU A 136 -5.29 -14.80 5.99
N THR A 137 -6.52 -15.09 6.43
CA THR A 137 -7.37 -16.14 5.83
C THR A 137 -7.96 -15.73 4.47
N ARG A 138 -7.94 -14.43 4.12
CA ARG A 138 -8.49 -13.90 2.84
C ARG A 138 -7.66 -14.22 1.60
N ARG A 139 -6.55 -14.97 1.73
CA ARG A 139 -5.70 -15.46 0.62
C ARG A 139 -5.24 -14.37 -0.37
N HIS A 140 -4.99 -13.17 0.12
CA HIS A 140 -4.39 -12.09 -0.67
C HIS A 140 -2.90 -11.97 -0.33
N ASP A 141 -2.04 -12.43 -1.24
CA ASP A 141 -0.59 -12.59 -0.99
C ASP A 141 0.09 -11.31 -0.49
N LEU A 142 -0.22 -10.17 -1.11
CA LEU A 142 0.37 -8.89 -0.71
C LEU A 142 -0.11 -8.44 0.68
N THR A 143 -1.34 -8.77 1.07
CA THR A 143 -1.83 -8.50 2.44
C THR A 143 -1.07 -9.35 3.44
N ASN A 144 -0.85 -10.63 3.13
CA ASN A 144 -0.09 -11.53 4.01
C ASN A 144 1.34 -11.01 4.20
N ILE A 145 2.02 -10.62 3.12
CA ILE A 145 3.34 -10.00 3.17
C ILE A 145 3.32 -8.73 4.04
N ALA A 146 2.36 -7.84 3.82
CA ALA A 146 2.22 -6.60 4.58
C ALA A 146 2.05 -6.81 6.08
N ILE A 147 1.16 -7.72 6.46
CA ILE A 147 0.83 -8.00 7.85
C ILE A 147 2.01 -8.68 8.54
N LEU A 148 2.59 -9.72 7.94
CA LEU A 148 3.68 -10.46 8.55
C LEU A 148 4.92 -9.57 8.76
N LEU A 149 5.33 -8.82 7.73
CA LEU A 149 6.45 -7.88 7.84
C LEU A 149 6.13 -6.70 8.76
N GLY A 150 4.92 -6.16 8.67
CA GLY A 150 4.47 -5.02 9.49
C GLY A 150 4.40 -5.37 10.98
N LEU A 151 3.90 -6.56 11.32
CA LEU A 151 3.85 -7.04 12.70
C LEU A 151 5.25 -7.30 13.25
N ALA A 152 6.12 -7.92 12.47
CA ALA A 152 7.51 -8.13 12.84
C ALA A 152 8.23 -6.80 13.14
N ALA A 153 8.02 -5.79 12.28
CA ALA A 153 8.58 -4.45 12.48
C ALA A 153 8.00 -3.76 13.74
N SER A 154 6.68 -3.79 13.92
CA SER A 154 6.01 -3.20 15.09
C SER A 154 6.40 -3.83 16.42
N LYS A 155 6.83 -5.09 16.42
CA LYS A 155 7.15 -5.89 17.61
C LYS A 155 8.64 -6.23 17.70
N ILE A 156 9.49 -5.43 17.06
CA ILE A 156 10.94 -5.62 17.08
C ILE A 156 11.45 -5.74 18.53
N SER A 157 12.28 -6.75 18.77
CA SER A 157 12.88 -7.07 20.07
C SER A 157 11.91 -7.42 21.22
N SER A 158 10.60 -7.58 20.95
CA SER A 158 9.62 -7.90 22.01
C SER A 158 9.54 -9.39 22.38
N MET A 159 9.99 -10.29 21.49
CA MET A 159 9.84 -11.74 21.63
C MET A 159 8.38 -12.21 21.88
N ASP A 160 7.40 -11.51 21.28
CA ASP A 160 5.98 -11.87 21.42
C ASP A 160 5.69 -13.26 20.83
N LEU A 161 5.40 -14.21 21.71
CA LEU A 161 5.14 -15.61 21.37
C LEU A 161 3.97 -15.77 20.39
N SER A 162 3.00 -14.88 20.42
CA SER A 162 1.82 -14.93 19.55
C SER A 162 2.20 -14.61 18.10
N VAL A 163 3.03 -13.57 17.91
CA VAL A 163 3.59 -13.19 16.61
C VAL A 163 4.58 -14.25 16.13
N THR A 164 5.45 -14.78 17.00
CA THR A 164 6.36 -15.87 16.63
C THR A 164 5.60 -17.09 16.10
N ARG A 165 4.58 -17.56 16.83
CA ARG A 165 3.73 -18.69 16.38
C ARG A 165 3.06 -18.41 15.06
N LEU A 166 2.53 -17.19 14.88
CA LEU A 166 1.90 -16.78 13.64
C LEU A 166 2.88 -16.88 12.47
N MET A 167 4.08 -16.30 12.60
CA MET A 167 5.11 -16.33 11.57
C MET A 167 5.56 -17.77 11.25
N SER A 168 5.67 -18.63 12.26
CA SER A 168 6.05 -20.04 12.08
C SER A 168 5.07 -20.88 11.26
N ILE A 169 3.81 -20.47 11.13
CA ILE A 169 2.83 -21.17 10.29
C ILE A 169 3.02 -20.83 8.79
N HIS A 170 3.61 -19.67 8.50
CA HIS A 170 3.79 -19.15 7.16
C HIS A 170 5.20 -19.35 6.58
N MET A 171 6.15 -19.83 7.38
CA MET A 171 7.49 -20.29 6.95
C MET A 171 7.48 -21.77 6.63
#